data_AF-A0A830BCJ9-F1
#
_entry.id   AF-A0A830BCJ9-F1
#
_cell.length_a   1.000
_cell.length_b   1.000
_cell.length_c   1.000
_cell.angle_alpha   90.00
_cell.angle_beta   90.00
_cell.angle_gamma   90.00
#
_symmetry.space_group_name_H-M   'P 1'
#
loop_
_entity.id
_entity.type
_entity.pdbx_description
1 polymer ?
#
loop_
_entity_poly.entity_id
_entity_poly.type
_entity_poly.pdbx_seq_one_letter_code
_entity_poly.pdbx_strand_id
1 'polypeptide(L)'
;MIACKLAAMAPERVLSLALLNVTGGGYECIPKFDRQTLSIAMRFLKAKIPEQRAVVDLDTHYSQEYLEEYVGHKTRRSVLYQEYVKGISATGMQSSYEFDGQINACWTHNMSRTEIESIRVAGFPVSVIHGRHDVIAQMCHAQRLAEQLYPSSRMVELNGGHLVSNERTEEVKN
;
A
#
# COMPACT_ATOMS: atom_id res chain seq x y z
N MET A 1 6.22 -6.88 -0.17
CA MET A 1 6.63 -7.74 -1.31
C MET A 1 8.12 -8.06 -1.28
N ILE A 2 9.02 -7.14 -1.66
CA ILE A 2 10.49 -7.40 -1.72
C ILE A 2 11.08 -7.74 -0.34
N ALA A 3 10.65 -7.02 0.71
CA ALA A 3 11.16 -7.21 2.06
C ALA A 3 10.95 -8.65 2.58
N CYS A 4 9.81 -9.28 2.26
CA CYS A 4 9.55 -10.67 2.64
C CYS A 4 10.51 -11.65 1.96
N LYS A 5 10.76 -11.47 0.65
CA LYS A 5 11.72 -12.31 -0.09
C LYS A 5 13.13 -12.19 0.48
N LEU A 6 13.59 -10.96 0.73
CA LEU A 6 14.90 -10.72 1.34
C LEU A 6 15.01 -11.38 2.73
N ALA A 7 13.95 -11.25 3.54
CA ALA A 7 13.91 -11.84 4.86
C ALA A 7 13.89 -13.39 4.83
N ALA A 8 13.26 -13.99 3.83
CA ALA A 8 13.29 -15.44 3.63
C ALA A 8 14.64 -15.95 3.10
N MET A 9 15.37 -15.15 2.32
CA MET A 9 16.66 -15.52 1.74
C MET A 9 17.83 -15.49 2.73
N ALA A 10 17.81 -14.58 3.70
CA ALA A 10 18.86 -14.42 4.71
C ALA A 10 18.26 -14.02 6.07
N PRO A 11 17.43 -14.89 6.66
CA PRO A 11 16.68 -14.58 7.89
C PRO A 11 17.59 -14.20 9.07
N GLU A 12 18.79 -14.78 9.15
CA GLU A 12 19.78 -14.50 10.20
C GLU A 12 20.33 -13.07 10.17
N ARG A 13 20.10 -12.34 9.08
CA ARG A 13 20.51 -10.92 8.91
C ARG A 13 19.40 -9.93 9.22
N VAL A 14 18.20 -10.41 9.59
CA VAL A 14 17.03 -9.57 9.86
C VAL A 14 16.74 -9.53 11.35
N LEU A 15 16.80 -8.33 11.93
CA LEU A 15 16.45 -8.13 13.35
C LEU A 15 14.93 -7.97 13.56
N SER A 16 14.23 -7.39 12.60
CA SER A 16 12.78 -7.18 12.62
C SER A 16 12.29 -6.83 11.22
N LEU A 17 11.01 -7.06 10.96
CA LEU A 17 10.39 -6.79 9.67
C LEU A 17 9.08 -6.00 9.82
N ALA A 18 8.99 -4.82 9.22
CA ALA A 18 7.75 -4.08 9.10
C ALA A 18 7.22 -4.19 7.66
N LEU A 19 5.99 -4.67 7.51
CA LEU A 19 5.32 -4.87 6.23
C LEU A 19 4.14 -3.93 6.15
N LEU A 20 4.22 -2.94 5.25
CA LEU A 20 3.17 -1.95 5.05
C LEU A 20 2.28 -2.33 3.87
N ASN A 21 0.96 -2.15 4.02
CA ASN A 21 -0.05 -2.22 2.95
C ASN A 21 0.14 -3.42 2.01
N VAL A 22 0.16 -4.62 2.59
CA VAL A 22 0.50 -5.86 1.88
C VAL A 22 -0.59 -6.28 0.90
N THR A 23 -0.20 -6.72 -0.30
CA THR A 23 -1.05 -7.35 -1.31
C THR A 23 -0.87 -8.87 -1.34
N GLY A 24 -1.89 -9.61 -1.77
CA GLY A 24 -1.88 -11.08 -1.79
C GLY A 24 -1.04 -11.71 -2.91
N GLY A 25 -0.65 -10.95 -3.93
CA GLY A 25 0.13 -11.47 -5.06
C GLY A 25 -0.70 -12.22 -6.10
N GLY A 26 -0.26 -12.26 -7.36
CA GLY A 26 -0.97 -12.98 -8.42
C GLY A 26 -2.40 -12.49 -8.63
N TYR A 27 -3.35 -13.42 -8.71
CA TYR A 27 -4.77 -13.10 -8.86
C TYR A 27 -5.35 -12.36 -7.65
N GLU A 28 -4.70 -12.44 -6.48
CA GLU A 28 -5.11 -11.72 -5.27
C GLU A 28 -4.78 -10.23 -5.31
N CYS A 29 -4.01 -9.78 -6.31
CA CYS A 29 -3.83 -8.36 -6.59
C CYS A 29 -5.01 -7.74 -7.35
N ILE A 30 -6.00 -8.55 -7.77
CA ILE A 30 -7.22 -8.04 -8.40
C ILE A 30 -8.01 -7.27 -7.32
N PRO A 31 -8.30 -5.98 -7.55
CA PRO A 31 -9.08 -5.17 -6.62
C PRO A 31 -10.49 -5.75 -6.36
N LYS A 32 -11.14 -5.30 -5.28
CA LYS A 32 -12.54 -5.71 -5.02
C LYS A 32 -13.43 -5.20 -6.14
N PHE A 33 -14.35 -6.04 -6.61
CA PHE A 33 -15.37 -5.63 -7.57
C PHE A 33 -16.53 -4.92 -6.87
N ASP A 34 -16.27 -3.70 -6.37
CA ASP A 34 -17.29 -2.83 -5.78
C ASP A 34 -17.42 -1.50 -6.54
N ARG A 35 -18.47 -0.73 -6.20
CA ARG A 35 -18.76 0.55 -6.86
C ARG A 35 -17.64 1.57 -6.71
N GLN A 36 -16.96 1.58 -5.57
CA GLN A 36 -15.89 2.53 -5.28
C GLN A 36 -14.68 2.25 -6.15
N THR A 37 -14.24 0.99 -6.19
CA THR A 37 -13.10 0.52 -6.97
C THR A 37 -13.34 0.70 -8.47
N LEU A 38 -14.55 0.37 -8.95
CA LEU A 38 -14.93 0.63 -10.35
C LEU A 38 -14.92 2.12 -10.69
N SER A 39 -15.42 2.97 -9.79
CA SER A 39 -15.39 4.43 -9.94
C SER A 39 -13.95 4.96 -10.05
N ILE A 40 -13.06 4.52 -9.15
CA ILE A 40 -11.64 4.88 -9.16
C ILE A 40 -10.98 4.43 -10.46
N ALA A 41 -11.16 3.18 -10.88
CA ALA A 41 -10.59 2.64 -12.11
C ALA A 41 -11.05 3.44 -13.35
N MET A 42 -12.35 3.77 -13.45
CA MET A 42 -12.88 4.59 -14.54
C MET A 42 -12.29 6.00 -14.54
N ARG A 43 -12.16 6.63 -13.38
CA ARG A 43 -11.57 7.98 -13.26
C ARG A 43 -10.09 7.97 -13.61
N PHE A 44 -9.36 6.95 -13.18
CA PHE A 44 -7.95 6.76 -13.50
C PHE A 44 -7.73 6.63 -15.02
N LEU A 45 -8.53 5.80 -15.70
CA LEU A 45 -8.47 5.62 -17.15
C LEU A 45 -8.75 6.92 -17.93
N LYS A 46 -9.68 7.73 -17.41
CA LYS A 46 -10.10 9.02 -18.01
C LYS A 46 -9.16 10.17 -17.70
N ALA A 47 -8.35 10.10 -16.63
CA ALA A 47 -7.45 11.18 -16.25
C ALA A 47 -6.32 11.33 -17.29
N LYS A 48 -6.32 12.44 -18.04
CA LYS A 48 -5.31 12.72 -19.08
C LYS A 48 -4.36 13.86 -18.75
N ILE A 49 -4.66 14.62 -17.70
CA ILE A 49 -3.86 15.78 -17.26
C ILE A 49 -3.51 15.65 -15.76
N PRO A 50 -2.41 16.30 -15.30
CA PRO A 50 -1.95 16.23 -13.92
C PRO A 50 -3.02 16.51 -12.87
N GLU A 51 -3.87 17.51 -13.12
CA GLU A 51 -4.97 17.91 -12.25
C GLU A 51 -5.96 16.78 -12.03
N GLN A 52 -6.40 16.13 -13.11
CA GLN A 52 -7.35 15.02 -13.01
C GLN A 52 -6.71 13.82 -12.32
N ARG A 53 -5.44 13.54 -12.63
CA ARG A 53 -4.72 12.42 -12.04
C ARG A 53 -4.52 12.62 -10.53
N ALA A 54 -4.15 13.82 -10.11
CA ALA A 54 -3.98 14.17 -8.70
C ALA A 54 -5.26 13.93 -7.89
N VAL A 55 -6.45 14.28 -8.40
CA VAL A 55 -7.71 14.01 -7.68
C VAL A 55 -7.91 12.50 -7.47
N VAL A 56 -7.65 11.69 -8.49
CA VAL A 56 -7.82 10.23 -8.39
C VAL A 56 -6.79 9.61 -7.47
N ASP A 57 -5.52 10.00 -7.59
CA ASP A 57 -4.44 9.48 -6.75
C ASP A 57 -4.70 9.81 -5.27
N LEU A 58 -5.16 11.03 -4.94
CA LEU A 58 -5.48 11.36 -3.55
C LEU A 58 -6.60 10.49 -2.98
N ASP A 59 -7.70 10.31 -3.72
CA ASP A 59 -8.82 9.46 -3.28
C ASP A 59 -8.46 7.97 -3.21
N THR A 60 -7.36 7.57 -3.86
CA THR A 60 -6.86 6.19 -3.88
C THR A 60 -5.82 5.97 -2.77
N HIS A 61 -4.97 6.96 -2.52
CA HIS A 61 -3.86 6.88 -1.57
C HIS A 61 -4.27 7.11 -0.13
N TYR A 62 -5.26 7.97 0.10
CA TYR A 62 -5.56 8.50 1.42
C TYR A 62 -7.00 8.25 1.89
N SER A 63 -7.19 8.14 3.21
CA SER A 63 -8.53 8.16 3.81
C SER A 63 -9.22 9.53 3.64
N GLN A 64 -10.55 9.54 3.55
CA GLN A 64 -11.32 10.80 3.42
C GLN A 64 -11.14 11.68 4.66
N GLU A 65 -11.15 11.10 5.86
CA GLU A 65 -10.92 11.79 7.13
C GLU A 65 -9.58 12.57 7.10
N TYR A 66 -8.51 11.91 6.65
CA TYR A 66 -7.19 12.54 6.54
C TYR A 66 -7.16 13.68 5.51
N LEU A 67 -7.84 13.51 4.37
CA LEU A 67 -7.93 14.52 3.32
C LEU A 67 -8.75 15.75 3.73
N GLU A 68 -9.76 15.56 4.59
CA GLU A 68 -10.66 16.61 5.07
C GLU A 68 -10.07 17.43 6.23
N GLU A 69 -9.06 16.90 6.92
CA GLU A 69 -8.37 17.58 8.02
C GLU A 69 -7.77 18.93 7.56
N TYR A 70 -7.83 19.93 8.44
CA TYR A 70 -7.24 21.24 8.17
C TYR A 70 -5.74 21.28 8.55
N VAL A 71 -4.92 21.70 7.59
CA VAL A 71 -3.51 22.05 7.79
C VAL A 71 -3.39 23.57 7.66
N GLY A 72 -3.41 24.26 8.79
CA GLY A 72 -3.55 25.72 8.85
C GLY A 72 -4.94 26.17 8.39
N HIS A 73 -5.01 26.97 7.31
CA HIS A 73 -6.29 27.50 6.78
C HIS A 73 -6.83 26.71 5.58
N LYS A 74 -6.19 25.60 5.22
CA LYS A 74 -6.49 24.80 4.03
C LYS A 74 -6.75 23.36 4.44
N THR A 75 -7.59 22.65 3.70
CA THR A 75 -7.72 21.19 3.88
C THR A 75 -6.46 20.51 3.38
N ARG A 76 -6.10 19.37 3.98
CA ARG A 76 -4.96 18.56 3.58
C ARG A 76 -5.06 18.13 2.12
N ARG A 77 -6.27 17.81 1.65
CA ARG A 77 -6.58 17.58 0.22
C ARG A 77 -6.06 18.71 -0.65
N SER A 78 -6.34 19.96 -0.30
CA SER A 78 -5.94 21.11 -1.13
C SER A 78 -4.43 21.31 -1.16
N VAL A 79 -3.74 21.04 -0.05
CA VAL A 79 -2.28 21.11 0.04
C VAL A 79 -1.65 20.01 -0.81
N LEU A 80 -2.03 18.75 -0.56
CA LEU A 80 -1.51 17.59 -1.28
C LEU A 80 -1.84 17.64 -2.77
N TYR A 81 -3.02 18.17 -3.15
CA TYR A 81 -3.39 18.35 -4.55
C TYR A 81 -2.39 19.24 -5.29
N GLN A 82 -1.99 20.37 -4.69
CA GLN A 82 -1.00 21.26 -5.29
C GLN A 82 0.36 20.57 -5.44
N GLU A 83 0.76 19.78 -4.45
CA GLU A 83 2.02 19.01 -4.50
C GLU A 83 1.99 17.92 -5.57
N TYR A 84 0.90 17.17 -5.69
CA TYR A 84 0.72 16.13 -6.69
C TYR A 84 0.70 16.71 -8.10
N VAL A 85 -0.07 17.78 -8.34
CA VAL A 85 -0.10 18.46 -9.64
C VAL A 85 1.29 18.95 -10.01
N LYS A 86 2.00 19.60 -9.08
CA LYS A 86 3.38 20.06 -9.32
C LYS A 86 4.33 18.90 -9.64
N GLY A 87 4.25 17.82 -8.88
CA GLY A 87 5.07 16.62 -9.09
C GLY A 87 4.85 15.99 -10.46
N ILE A 88 3.59 15.66 -10.77
CA ILE A 88 3.20 15.05 -12.05
C ILE A 88 3.54 15.97 -13.22
N SER A 89 3.35 17.30 -13.07
CA SER A 89 3.71 18.26 -14.12
C SER A 89 5.22 18.33 -14.38
N ALA A 90 6.03 18.11 -13.35
CA ALA A 90 7.49 18.14 -13.45
C ALA A 90 8.08 16.83 -14.00
N THR A 91 7.52 15.69 -13.60
CA THR A 91 8.03 14.35 -13.98
C THR A 91 7.32 13.75 -15.19
N GLY A 92 6.16 14.30 -15.57
CA GLY A 92 5.26 13.69 -16.51
C GLY A 92 4.34 12.64 -15.87
N MET A 93 3.34 12.20 -16.65
CA MET A 93 2.47 11.09 -16.31
C MET A 93 3.23 9.77 -16.37
N GLN A 94 2.84 8.82 -15.51
CA GLN A 94 3.37 7.46 -15.54
C GLN A 94 3.28 6.86 -16.95
N SER A 95 4.39 6.32 -17.43
CA SER A 95 4.43 5.66 -18.75
C SER A 95 3.74 4.29 -18.72
N SER A 96 3.36 3.77 -19.89
CA SER A 96 2.78 2.43 -19.99
C SER A 96 3.73 1.35 -19.46
N TYR A 97 5.03 1.46 -19.74
CA TYR A 97 6.02 0.48 -19.28
C TYR A 97 6.18 0.46 -17.75
N GLU A 98 6.12 1.63 -17.11
CA GLU A 98 6.15 1.72 -15.64
C GLU A 98 4.89 1.10 -15.02
N PHE A 99 3.73 1.34 -15.64
CA PHE A 99 2.48 0.75 -15.19
C PHE A 99 2.48 -0.77 -15.37
N ASP A 100 2.86 -1.26 -16.54
CA ASP A 100 2.99 -2.70 -16.83
C ASP A 100 3.99 -3.37 -15.88
N GLY A 101 5.09 -2.67 -15.54
CA GLY A 101 6.06 -3.13 -14.56
C GLY A 101 5.46 -3.30 -13.16
N GLN A 102 4.65 -2.35 -12.69
CA GLN A 102 3.94 -2.45 -11.41
C GLN A 102 2.94 -3.61 -11.41
N ILE A 103 2.15 -3.74 -12.48
CA ILE A 103 1.19 -4.84 -12.64
C ILE A 103 1.92 -6.18 -12.64
N ASN A 104 2.99 -6.31 -13.41
CA ASN A 104 3.79 -7.53 -13.47
C ASN A 104 4.42 -7.85 -12.12
N ALA A 105 4.92 -6.85 -11.38
CA ALA A 105 5.46 -7.06 -10.04
C ALA A 105 4.39 -7.60 -9.07
N CYS A 106 3.20 -7.02 -9.07
CA CYS A 106 2.07 -7.50 -8.28
C CYS A 106 1.61 -8.90 -8.70
N TRP A 107 1.60 -9.19 -10.00
CA TRP A 107 1.13 -10.46 -10.55
C TRP A 107 2.10 -11.62 -10.35
N THR A 108 3.39 -11.37 -10.46
CA THR A 108 4.43 -12.40 -10.35
C THR A 108 4.92 -12.59 -8.92
N HIS A 109 4.62 -11.65 -8.04
CA HIS A 109 4.97 -11.75 -6.63
C HIS A 109 4.01 -12.71 -5.90
N ASN A 110 4.59 -13.69 -5.21
CA ASN A 110 3.91 -14.49 -4.18
C ASN A 110 4.97 -15.02 -3.20
N MET A 111 4.58 -15.27 -1.96
CA MET A 111 5.41 -15.94 -0.96
C MET A 111 5.10 -17.44 -0.98
N SER A 112 6.12 -18.27 -1.20
CA SER A 112 5.97 -19.71 -1.09
C SER A 112 5.80 -20.13 0.37
N ARG A 113 5.25 -21.32 0.60
CA ARG A 113 5.17 -21.89 1.94
C ARG A 113 6.55 -22.00 2.59
N THR A 114 7.57 -22.41 1.83
CA THR A 114 8.95 -22.53 2.34
C THR A 114 9.53 -21.19 2.75
N GLU A 115 9.27 -20.12 2.01
CA GLU A 115 9.74 -18.78 2.36
C GLU A 115 9.05 -18.23 3.60
N ILE A 116 7.73 -18.45 3.74
CA ILE A 116 6.97 -18.11 4.95
C ILE A 116 7.52 -18.89 6.15
N GLU A 117 7.78 -20.20 6.00
CA GLU A 117 8.34 -21.00 7.09
C GLU A 117 9.75 -20.56 7.46
N SER A 118 10.60 -20.19 6.50
CA SER A 118 11.95 -19.65 6.77
C SER A 118 11.88 -18.40 7.66
N ILE A 119 10.96 -17.47 7.36
CA ILE A 119 10.75 -16.27 8.19
C ILE A 119 10.21 -16.66 9.56
N ARG A 120 9.22 -17.55 9.62
CA ARG A 120 8.57 -17.95 10.88
C ARG A 120 9.56 -18.61 11.84
N VAL A 121 10.38 -19.54 11.35
CA VAL A 121 11.40 -20.27 12.13
C VAL A 121 12.51 -19.33 12.63
N ALA A 122 12.84 -18.29 11.86
CA ALA A 122 13.84 -17.31 12.28
C ALA A 122 13.44 -16.53 13.55
N GLY A 123 12.13 -16.44 13.86
CA GLY A 123 11.65 -15.95 15.14
C GLY A 123 11.81 -14.45 15.37
N PHE A 124 12.29 -13.67 14.39
CA PHE A 124 12.38 -12.22 14.55
C PHE A 124 10.98 -11.56 14.52
N PRO A 125 10.78 -10.43 15.23
CA PRO A 125 9.49 -9.76 15.25
C PRO A 125 9.07 -9.25 13.86
N VAL A 126 7.82 -9.51 13.50
CA VAL A 126 7.18 -9.01 12.27
C VAL A 126 5.97 -8.16 12.63
N SER A 127 5.90 -6.92 12.14
CA SER A 127 4.67 -6.11 12.17
C SER A 127 4.08 -6.04 10.78
N VAL A 128 2.86 -6.55 10.61
CA VAL A 128 2.07 -6.36 9.40
C VAL A 128 1.12 -5.19 9.66
N ILE A 129 1.38 -4.04 9.03
CA ILE A 129 0.68 -2.78 9.27
C ILE A 129 -0.14 -2.43 8.04
N HIS A 130 -1.44 -2.18 8.22
CA HIS A 130 -2.36 -1.96 7.10
C HIS A 130 -3.37 -0.87 7.41
N GLY A 131 -3.71 -0.05 6.40
CA GLY A 131 -4.77 0.94 6.51
C GLY A 131 -6.15 0.32 6.29
N ARG A 132 -7.08 0.51 7.23
CA ARG A 132 -8.45 -0.04 7.13
C ARG A 132 -9.24 0.44 5.91
N HIS A 133 -8.85 1.58 5.34
CA HIS A 133 -9.50 2.21 4.19
C HIS A 133 -8.69 2.05 2.90
N ASP A 134 -7.73 1.13 2.87
CA ASP A 134 -6.96 0.82 1.66
C ASP A 134 -7.86 0.18 0.59
N VAL A 135 -8.06 0.92 -0.50
CA VAL A 135 -8.86 0.49 -1.66
C VAL A 135 -8.04 -0.21 -2.73
N ILE A 136 -6.70 -0.15 -2.65
CA ILE A 136 -5.78 -0.79 -3.59
C ILE A 136 -5.46 -2.20 -3.10
N ALA A 137 -4.99 -2.31 -1.86
CA ALA A 137 -4.57 -3.55 -1.24
C ALA A 137 -5.58 -3.96 -0.16
N GLN A 138 -6.26 -5.09 -0.37
CA GLN A 138 -7.30 -5.53 0.56
C GLN A 138 -6.70 -6.03 1.88
N MET A 139 -7.24 -5.54 2.99
CA MET A 139 -6.78 -5.87 4.36
C MET A 139 -6.75 -7.38 4.66
N CYS A 140 -7.62 -8.18 4.04
CA CYS A 140 -7.65 -9.62 4.25
C CYS A 140 -6.33 -10.33 3.84
N HIS A 141 -5.59 -9.78 2.87
CA HIS A 141 -4.30 -10.35 2.47
C HIS A 141 -3.23 -10.07 3.55
N ALA A 142 -3.26 -8.89 4.15
CA ALA A 142 -2.39 -8.55 5.27
C ALA A 142 -2.71 -9.41 6.51
N GLN A 143 -3.98 -9.59 6.85
CA GLN A 143 -4.42 -10.46 7.94
C GLN A 143 -3.95 -11.90 7.71
N ARG A 144 -4.17 -12.45 6.52
CA ARG A 144 -3.71 -13.81 6.16
C ARG A 144 -2.19 -13.96 6.26
N LEU A 145 -1.43 -12.97 5.80
CA LEU A 145 0.03 -13.02 5.92
C LEU A 145 0.47 -12.95 7.39
N ALA A 146 -0.18 -12.13 8.21
CA ALA A 146 0.09 -12.08 9.63
C ALA A 146 -0.18 -13.45 10.28
N GLU A 147 -1.32 -14.09 9.99
CA GLU A 147 -1.64 -15.44 10.48
C GLU A 147 -0.60 -16.49 10.07
N GLN A 148 -0.13 -16.45 8.82
CA GLN A 148 0.89 -17.36 8.30
C GLN A 148 2.24 -17.22 9.01
N LEU A 149 2.57 -16.01 9.49
CA LEU A 149 3.83 -15.68 10.16
C LEU A 149 3.77 -15.77 11.69
N TYR A 150 2.59 -16.09 12.25
CA TYR A 150 2.41 -16.29 13.70
C TYR A 150 3.30 -17.45 14.20
N PRO A 151 3.90 -17.39 15.40
CA PRO A 151 3.71 -16.39 16.47
C PRO A 151 4.61 -15.16 16.39
N SER A 152 5.50 -15.09 15.40
CA SER A 152 6.50 -14.02 15.29
C SER A 152 5.92 -12.72 14.74
N SER A 153 4.67 -12.74 14.27
CA SER A 153 3.98 -11.60 13.68
C SER A 153 2.90 -11.00 14.58
N ARG A 154 2.64 -9.71 14.40
CA ARG A 154 1.41 -9.02 14.83
C ARG A 154 0.76 -8.31 13.66
N MET A 155 -0.57 -8.29 13.65
CA MET A 155 -1.36 -7.44 12.75
C MET A 155 -1.63 -6.09 13.42
N VAL A 156 -1.39 -5.00 12.71
CA VAL A 156 -1.62 -3.63 13.17
C VAL A 156 -2.55 -2.94 12.17
N GLU A 157 -3.80 -2.76 12.56
CA GLU A 157 -4.82 -2.12 11.73
C GLU A 157 -4.98 -0.64 12.10
N LEU A 158 -4.60 0.25 11.19
CA LEU A 158 -4.63 1.69 11.43
C LEU A 158 -5.76 2.37 10.67
N ASN A 159 -6.22 3.51 11.22
CA ASN A 159 -7.23 4.35 10.59
C ASN A 159 -6.64 5.15 9.42
N GLY A 160 -6.34 4.50 8.30
CA GLY A 160 -5.75 5.16 7.13
C GLY A 160 -6.02 4.42 5.83
N GLY A 161 -5.62 5.04 4.72
CA GLY A 161 -5.70 4.50 3.36
C GLY A 161 -4.47 3.68 2.96
N HIS A 162 -4.15 3.71 1.67
CA HIS A 162 -3.03 2.96 1.11
C HIS A 162 -1.66 3.49 1.54
N LEU A 163 -1.52 4.80 1.74
CA LEU A 163 -0.28 5.41 2.23
C LEU A 163 -0.32 5.59 3.75
N VAL A 164 -0.57 4.49 4.48
CA VAL A 164 -0.80 4.53 5.93
C VAL A 164 0.36 5.12 6.72
N SER A 165 1.60 4.95 6.26
CA SER A 165 2.80 5.55 6.87
C SER A 165 2.86 7.07 6.75
N ASN A 166 2.18 7.63 5.76
CA ASN A 166 2.07 9.08 5.60
C ASN A 166 0.93 9.64 6.47
N GLU A 167 -0.14 8.86 6.64
CA GLU A 167 -1.30 9.29 7.45
C GLU A 167 -1.09 9.15 8.95
N ARG A 168 -0.47 8.03 9.35
CA ARG A 168 -0.33 7.59 10.75
C ARG A 168 1.13 7.39 11.09
N THR A 169 1.94 8.39 10.74
CA THR A 169 3.40 8.33 10.84
C THR A 169 3.88 8.00 12.24
N GLU A 170 3.25 8.54 13.28
CA GLU A 170 3.67 8.32 14.65
C GLU A 170 3.27 6.92 15.13
N GLU A 171 2.08 6.44 14.76
CA GLU A 171 1.63 5.08 15.07
C GLU A 171 2.43 4.01 14.33
N VAL A 172 2.91 4.29 13.11
CA VAL A 172 3.74 3.36 12.32
C VAL A 172 5.17 3.26 12.88
N LYS A 173 5.68 4.31 13.53
CA LYS A 173 7.02 4.32 14.15
C LYS A 173 7.09 3.63 15.52
N ASN A 174 5.94 3.41 16.16
CA ASN A 174 5.80 2.80 17.48
C ASN A 174 5.65 1.26 17.42
#